data_AF-A0A177EKJ9-F1
#
_entry.id   AF-A0A177EKJ9-F1
#
_cell.length_a   1.000
_cell.length_b   1.000
_cell.length_c   1.000
_cell.angle_alpha   90.00
_cell.angle_beta   90.00
_cell.angle_gamma   90.00
#
_symmetry.space_group_name_H-M   'P 1'
#
loop_
_entity.id
_entity.type
_entity.pdbx_description
1 polymer ?
#
loop_
_entity_poly.entity_id
_entity_poly.type
_entity_poly.pdbx_seq_one_letter_code
_entity_poly.pdbx_strand_id
1 'polypeptide(L)'
;MDLKTVFYHNKVGNKLLSFQILCLAVLSSMTLIYCSNEYLGPEHIISPYTKQTIKFFERSGSEGWSNQLRTVQIDGKRCILKDQKGQMTIFLQNYPTSSVPRKLVPRIVFTTLIIKSSSASTNQININVLKKILRAFGTIYANTLNLIDLKHDGFSASRGIKRLVRGFSPHNKTPTRICILNINILHMFDANREGIKWFQGRVDMSQCQIGLLISPGVGVENLKFLDEFNAAKIIALYVIGNASLDSLECKLLRKGPLPDVLVLDVTMPTPLEISDRIIQNMVSKHWEKLSVSLSIWELLMKSGEEPKHLTIDDLVLLAPYKNPLLMAELLKTPTAKSHNLATVERLRVGVNNVTQKVTEADLKVTFEFVARYFRGLESIFIQIYRFLANKSNLVRNSKLEITTNPTVRCIIVNGSFCSLNKNHNPN
;
A
#
# COMPACT_ATOMS: atom_id res chain seq x y z
N MET A 1 2.46 44.86 -59.97
CA MET A 1 1.45 44.37 -59.00
C MET A 1 2.09 44.48 -57.62
N ASP A 2 1.80 45.57 -56.91
CA ASP A 2 2.40 45.88 -55.60
C ASP A 2 1.54 45.30 -54.49
N LEU A 3 2.14 44.43 -53.66
CA LEU A 3 1.53 43.91 -52.44
C LEU A 3 1.94 44.78 -51.25
N LYS A 4 1.01 45.60 -50.77
CA LYS A 4 1.10 46.32 -49.49
C LYS A 4 0.75 45.38 -48.33
N THR A 5 1.71 45.13 -47.45
CA THR A 5 1.49 44.41 -46.18
C THR A 5 1.11 45.41 -45.09
N VAL A 6 -0.09 45.29 -44.53
CA VAL A 6 -0.58 46.10 -43.40
C VAL A 6 -0.43 45.30 -42.11
N PHE A 7 0.40 45.77 -41.18
CA PHE A 7 0.57 45.16 -39.85
C PHE A 7 -0.40 45.76 -38.83
N TYR A 8 -1.29 44.93 -38.27
CA TYR A 8 -2.15 45.28 -37.13
C TYR A 8 -1.47 44.86 -35.82
N HIS A 9 -0.83 45.80 -35.11
CA HIS A 9 -0.09 45.47 -33.88
C HIS A 9 -0.31 46.43 -32.70
N ASN A 10 -1.48 47.09 -32.57
CA ASN A 10 -1.68 48.12 -31.52
C ASN A 10 -2.83 47.92 -30.53
N LYS A 11 -3.49 46.75 -30.46
CA LYS A 11 -4.61 46.53 -29.50
C LYS A 11 -4.43 45.41 -28.48
N VAL A 12 -3.35 44.63 -28.55
CA VAL A 12 -3.11 43.49 -27.63
C VAL A 12 -2.26 43.88 -26.40
N GLY A 13 -1.45 44.95 -26.49
CA GLY A 13 -0.53 45.35 -25.40
C GLY A 13 -1.20 45.80 -24.11
N ASN A 14 -2.33 46.52 -24.19
CA ASN A 14 -2.96 47.12 -22.99
C ASN A 14 -3.65 46.09 -22.07
N LYS A 15 -4.05 44.91 -22.58
CA LYS A 15 -4.63 43.84 -21.75
C LYS A 15 -3.57 43.05 -20.97
N LEU A 16 -2.35 42.96 -21.50
CA LEU A 16 -1.24 42.28 -20.83
C LEU A 16 -0.73 43.07 -19.62
N LEU A 17 -0.65 44.40 -19.75
CA LEU A 17 -0.24 45.29 -18.66
C LEU A 17 -1.22 45.28 -17.48
N SER A 18 -2.54 45.27 -17.72
CA SER A 18 -3.53 45.23 -16.65
C SER A 18 -3.49 43.91 -15.86
N PHE A 19 -3.20 42.79 -16.52
CA PHE A 19 -3.09 41.48 -15.87
C PHE A 19 -1.85 41.37 -14.98
N GLN A 20 -0.71 41.92 -15.43
CA GLN A 20 0.52 41.93 -14.64
C GLN A 20 0.39 42.77 -13.37
N ILE A 21 -0.25 43.93 -13.42
CA ILE A 21 -0.48 44.77 -12.25
C ILE A 21 -1.41 44.07 -11.25
N LEU A 22 -2.44 43.36 -11.73
CA LEU A 22 -3.36 42.60 -10.88
C LEU A 22 -2.68 41.40 -10.21
N CYS A 23 -1.81 40.69 -10.94
CA CYS A 23 -0.98 39.61 -10.37
C CYS A 23 -0.02 40.14 -9.29
N LEU A 24 0.62 41.30 -9.51
CA LEU A 24 1.52 41.89 -8.51
C LEU A 24 0.76 42.34 -7.26
N ALA A 25 -0.44 42.91 -7.41
CA ALA A 25 -1.29 43.27 -6.28
C ALA A 25 -1.70 42.03 -5.45
N VAL A 26 -2.09 40.94 -6.11
CA VAL A 26 -2.46 39.66 -5.43
C VAL A 26 -1.25 39.00 -4.78
N LEU A 27 -0.07 39.03 -5.41
CA LEU A 27 1.15 38.49 -4.82
C LEU A 27 1.60 39.30 -3.61
N SER A 28 1.49 40.64 -3.67
CA SER A 28 1.86 41.52 -2.57
C SER A 28 0.92 41.41 -1.36
N SER A 29 -0.39 41.21 -1.59
CA SER A 29 -1.35 40.97 -0.51
C SER A 29 -1.19 39.57 0.10
N MET A 30 -0.83 38.55 -0.68
CA MET A 30 -0.48 37.22 -0.14
C MET A 30 0.78 37.27 0.74
N THR A 31 1.79 38.07 0.41
CA THR A 31 2.98 38.22 1.26
C THR A 31 2.67 38.93 2.60
N LEU A 32 1.78 39.92 2.61
CA LEU A 32 1.40 40.63 3.85
C LEU A 32 0.60 39.74 4.82
N ILE A 33 -0.26 38.84 4.29
CA ILE A 33 -1.00 37.86 5.11
C ILE A 33 -0.06 36.74 5.62
N TYR A 34 0.99 36.39 4.87
CA TYR A 34 1.98 35.41 5.32
C TYR A 34 2.96 35.96 6.37
N CYS A 35 3.26 37.26 6.35
CA CYS A 35 4.19 37.88 7.28
C CYS A 35 3.61 38.16 8.68
N SER A 36 2.29 38.15 8.86
CA SER A 36 1.66 38.26 10.20
C SER A 36 1.39 36.91 10.86
N ASN A 37 1.81 35.81 10.24
CA ASN A 37 1.76 34.51 10.90
C ASN A 37 2.92 34.48 11.90
N GLU A 38 2.67 35.07 13.08
CA GLU A 38 3.54 34.98 14.24
C GLU A 38 4.05 33.55 14.30
N TYR A 39 5.36 33.38 14.22
CA TYR A 39 6.00 32.09 14.35
C TYR A 39 5.75 31.61 15.79
N LEU A 40 4.57 31.03 16.01
CA LEU A 40 4.26 30.25 17.17
C LEU A 40 5.29 29.14 17.15
N GLY A 41 6.25 29.22 18.06
CA GLY A 41 7.31 28.23 18.18
C GLY A 41 6.73 26.81 18.19
N PRO A 42 7.58 25.80 17.98
CA PRO A 42 7.12 24.43 17.79
C PRO A 42 6.16 24.00 18.92
N GLU A 43 4.97 23.52 18.54
CA GLU A 43 3.94 23.14 19.49
C GLU A 43 4.48 22.08 20.46
N HIS A 44 4.26 22.30 21.76
CA HIS A 44 4.76 21.44 22.82
C HIS A 44 3.63 21.02 23.75
N ILE A 45 3.85 19.93 24.48
CA ILE A 45 2.86 19.34 25.39
C ILE A 45 3.37 19.47 26.82
N ILE A 46 2.64 20.22 27.64
CA ILE A 46 2.84 20.28 29.08
C ILE A 46 2.00 19.16 29.72
N SER A 47 2.65 18.21 30.39
CA SER A 47 1.95 17.09 31.02
C SER A 47 2.67 16.58 32.27
N PRO A 48 1.94 16.18 33.32
CA PRO A 48 2.55 15.55 34.50
C PRO A 48 3.19 14.18 34.17
N TYR A 49 2.85 13.57 33.03
CA TYR A 49 3.40 12.27 32.61
C TYR A 49 4.68 12.39 31.75
N THR A 50 5.22 13.60 31.58
CA THR A 50 6.37 13.87 30.70
C THR A 50 7.59 13.01 31.02
N LYS A 51 8.07 13.05 32.27
CA LYS A 51 9.25 12.29 32.71
C LYS A 51 9.07 10.78 32.52
N GLN A 52 7.90 10.25 32.84
CA GLN A 52 7.59 8.83 32.70
C GLN A 52 7.51 8.40 31.23
N THR A 53 6.94 9.24 30.37
CA THR A 53 6.80 8.96 28.93
C THR A 53 8.16 8.98 28.25
N ILE A 54 9.02 9.95 28.56
CA ILE A 54 10.40 9.99 28.07
C ILE A 54 11.13 8.70 28.45
N LYS A 55 11.11 8.32 29.74
CA LYS A 55 11.75 7.08 30.22
C LYS A 55 11.18 5.82 29.57
N PHE A 56 9.88 5.80 29.28
CA PHE A 56 9.24 4.68 28.58
C PHE A 56 9.83 4.48 27.19
N PHE A 57 9.99 5.54 26.38
CA PHE A 57 10.56 5.44 25.03
C PHE A 57 12.07 5.18 25.06
N GLU A 58 12.82 5.83 25.96
CA GLU A 58 14.27 5.63 26.10
C GLU A 58 14.64 4.16 26.35
N ARG A 59 13.75 3.39 26.99
CA ARG A 59 13.96 1.95 27.27
C ARG A 59 14.05 1.06 26.02
N SER A 60 13.53 1.53 24.89
CA SER A 60 13.68 0.84 23.60
C SER A 60 14.90 1.32 22.80
N GLY A 61 15.69 2.27 23.33
CA GLY A 61 16.96 2.65 22.73
C GLY A 61 18.05 1.61 22.97
N SER A 62 19.03 1.56 22.06
CA SER A 62 20.26 0.79 22.23
C SER A 62 21.46 1.68 21.88
N GLU A 63 22.67 1.18 22.14
CA GLU A 63 23.89 1.81 21.64
C GLU A 63 23.82 1.93 20.11
N GLY A 64 24.07 3.14 19.60
CA GLY A 64 23.95 3.49 18.19
C GLY A 64 22.54 3.86 17.70
N TRP A 65 21.47 3.42 18.36
CA TRP A 65 20.08 3.64 17.92
C TRP A 65 19.27 4.32 19.03
N SER A 66 19.33 5.65 19.07
CA SER A 66 18.61 6.45 20.06
C SER A 66 17.10 6.40 19.83
N ASN A 67 16.33 6.10 20.88
CA ASN A 67 14.87 6.10 20.86
C ASN A 67 14.32 7.23 21.76
N GLN A 68 14.82 8.44 21.52
CA GLN A 68 14.56 9.61 22.36
C GLN A 68 13.45 10.49 21.76
N LEU A 69 12.47 10.86 22.58
CA LEU A 69 11.50 11.88 22.21
C LEU A 69 12.18 13.25 22.13
N ARG A 70 11.82 14.03 21.12
CA ARG A 70 12.23 15.43 21.01
C ARG A 70 11.56 16.25 22.11
N THR A 71 12.37 17.02 22.82
CA THR A 71 11.93 17.87 23.94
C THR A 71 12.40 19.30 23.78
N VAL A 72 11.71 20.23 24.44
CA VAL A 72 12.08 21.65 24.56
C VAL A 72 12.10 22.05 26.03
N GLN A 73 12.90 23.04 26.41
CA GLN A 73 12.87 23.65 27.74
C GLN A 73 12.02 24.91 27.68
N ILE A 74 10.98 24.98 28.52
CA ILE A 74 10.09 26.15 28.65
C ILE A 74 9.96 26.44 30.14
N ASP A 75 10.35 27.65 30.55
CA ASP A 75 10.35 28.09 31.95
C ASP A 75 11.08 27.09 32.88
N GLY A 76 12.22 26.57 32.41
CA GLY A 76 13.02 25.57 33.12
C GLY A 76 12.40 24.17 33.21
N LYS A 77 11.25 23.93 32.57
CA LYS A 77 10.58 22.63 32.51
C LYS A 77 10.79 21.96 31.15
N ARG A 78 11.22 20.70 31.19
CA ARG A 78 11.37 19.87 30.00
C ARG A 78 9.97 19.43 29.52
N CYS A 79 9.58 19.88 28.34
CA CYS A 79 8.33 19.53 27.67
C CYS A 79 8.59 18.64 26.45
N ILE A 80 7.62 17.80 26.08
CA ILE A 80 7.70 16.98 24.85
C ILE A 80 7.19 17.83 23.69
N LEU A 81 7.92 17.89 22.58
CA LEU A 81 7.40 18.48 21.36
C LEU A 81 6.24 17.63 20.83
N LYS A 82 5.17 18.24 20.33
CA LYS A 82 4.01 17.48 19.85
C LYS A 82 4.39 16.58 18.68
N ASP A 83 5.13 17.12 17.71
CA ASP A 83 5.52 16.40 16.49
C ASP A 83 6.89 15.71 16.65
N GLN A 84 6.84 14.38 16.59
CA GLN A 84 8.00 13.50 16.65
C GLN A 84 8.39 13.08 15.23
N LYS A 85 9.44 13.73 14.72
CA LYS A 85 10.03 13.45 13.40
C LYS A 85 10.80 12.13 13.46
N GLY A 86 10.74 11.36 12.37
CA GLY A 86 11.48 10.09 12.25
C GLY A 86 10.74 8.88 12.82
N GLN A 87 11.49 7.80 13.04
CA GLN A 87 10.95 6.52 13.51
C GLN A 87 11.14 6.39 15.02
N MET A 88 10.09 5.94 15.71
CA MET A 88 10.11 5.66 17.13
C MET A 88 9.68 4.21 17.36
N THR A 89 10.50 3.44 18.06
CA THR A 89 10.32 1.99 18.18
C THR A 89 10.00 1.59 19.61
N ILE A 90 9.07 0.64 19.77
CA ILE A 90 8.73 0.02 21.05
C ILE A 90 9.02 -1.47 20.91
N PHE A 91 10.10 -1.91 21.55
CA PHE A 91 10.50 -3.31 21.62
C PHE A 91 9.79 -4.00 22.79
N LEU A 92 8.78 -4.80 22.51
CA LEU A 92 7.92 -5.39 23.55
C LEU A 92 8.70 -6.19 24.61
N GLN A 93 9.79 -6.84 24.21
CA GLN A 93 10.66 -7.61 25.10
C GLN A 93 11.40 -6.76 26.14
N ASN A 94 11.55 -5.46 25.90
CA ASN A 94 12.23 -4.56 26.84
C ASN A 94 11.32 -4.15 28.01
N TYR A 95 10.03 -4.50 27.98
CA TYR A 95 9.05 -4.07 28.96
C TYR A 95 8.46 -5.26 29.72
N PRO A 96 8.81 -5.47 31.00
CA PRO A 96 7.97 -6.28 31.87
C PRO A 96 6.60 -5.61 32.03
N THR A 97 5.55 -6.42 32.21
CA THR A 97 4.15 -5.97 32.37
C THR A 97 3.96 -4.92 33.46
N SER A 98 4.77 -4.93 34.52
CA SER A 98 4.75 -3.95 35.62
C SER A 98 5.34 -2.59 35.25
N SER A 99 6.19 -2.53 34.23
CA SER A 99 6.88 -1.29 33.83
C SER A 99 6.14 -0.44 32.83
N VAL A 100 5.12 -0.98 32.17
CA VAL A 100 4.28 -0.20 31.26
C VAL A 100 3.45 0.78 32.10
N PRO A 101 3.58 2.09 31.86
CA PRO A 101 2.87 3.10 32.64
C PRO A 101 1.36 3.00 32.45
N ARG A 102 0.58 3.53 33.40
CA ARG A 102 -0.88 3.56 33.29
C ARG A 102 -1.36 4.53 32.20
N LYS A 103 -0.60 5.62 31.99
CA LYS A 103 -0.87 6.68 31.02
C LYS A 103 0.45 7.16 30.42
N LEU A 104 0.44 7.49 29.14
CA LEU A 104 1.49 8.25 28.47
C LEU A 104 1.01 9.70 28.27
N VAL A 105 1.94 10.60 27.94
CA VAL A 105 1.56 11.96 27.51
C VAL A 105 0.64 11.84 26.28
N PRO A 106 -0.58 12.41 26.33
CA PRO A 106 -1.51 12.31 25.22
C PRO A 106 -1.10 13.23 24.07
N ARG A 107 -1.67 12.98 22.87
CA ARG A 107 -1.54 13.83 21.67
C ARG A 107 -0.12 13.99 21.11
N ILE A 108 0.82 13.11 21.45
CA ILE A 108 2.10 13.01 20.72
C ILE A 108 1.79 12.49 19.31
N VAL A 109 2.29 13.19 18.29
CA VAL A 109 2.12 12.85 16.88
C VAL A 109 3.41 12.27 16.32
N PHE A 110 3.38 11.01 15.89
CA PHE A 110 4.55 10.33 15.34
C PHE A 110 4.57 10.37 13.82
N THR A 111 5.73 10.57 13.21
CA THR A 111 5.90 10.30 11.77
C THR A 111 5.76 8.78 11.52
N THR A 112 6.49 7.98 12.29
CA THR A 112 6.36 6.52 12.26
C THR A 112 6.52 5.96 13.67
N LEU A 113 5.52 5.21 14.13
CA LEU A 113 5.58 4.43 15.36
C LEU A 113 5.70 2.95 15.01
N ILE A 114 6.74 2.28 15.49
CA ILE A 114 6.98 0.86 15.28
C ILE A 114 6.78 0.13 16.61
N ILE A 115 5.93 -0.88 16.63
CA ILE A 115 5.77 -1.79 17.77
C ILE A 115 6.22 -3.17 17.29
N LYS A 116 7.29 -3.68 17.89
CA LYS A 116 7.95 -4.91 17.44
C LYS A 116 8.13 -5.88 18.61
N SER A 117 7.89 -7.16 18.35
CA SER A 117 8.34 -8.25 19.22
C SER A 117 9.72 -8.75 18.78
N SER A 118 10.58 -9.17 19.70
CA SER A 118 11.82 -9.86 19.32
C SER A 118 11.51 -11.24 18.73
N SER A 119 12.18 -11.58 17.64
CA SER A 119 12.08 -12.87 16.95
C SER A 119 13.02 -13.94 17.51
N ALA A 120 13.89 -13.60 18.47
CA ALA A 120 15.16 -14.32 18.63
C ALA A 120 15.15 -15.63 19.45
N SER A 121 14.14 -15.96 20.27
CA SER A 121 14.26 -17.20 21.07
C SER A 121 12.97 -17.79 21.66
N THR A 122 11.91 -17.00 21.82
CA THR A 122 10.62 -17.51 22.32
C THR A 122 9.53 -16.91 21.46
N ASN A 123 8.97 -17.70 20.53
CA ASN A 123 8.05 -17.31 19.45
C ASN A 123 6.73 -16.63 19.88
N GLN A 124 6.58 -16.23 21.14
CA GLN A 124 5.34 -15.72 21.68
C GLN A 124 5.46 -14.27 22.13
N ILE A 125 4.63 -13.42 21.54
CA ILE A 125 4.49 -12.04 21.97
C ILE A 125 3.91 -12.00 23.38
N ASN A 126 4.47 -11.13 24.21
CA ASN A 126 3.82 -10.76 25.46
C ASN A 126 2.62 -9.85 25.18
N ILE A 127 1.49 -10.48 24.83
CA ILE A 127 0.24 -9.80 24.48
C ILE A 127 -0.28 -8.94 25.64
N ASN A 128 0.03 -9.30 26.88
CA ASN A 128 -0.35 -8.51 28.05
C ASN A 128 0.40 -7.17 28.10
N VAL A 129 1.67 -7.16 27.72
CA VAL A 129 2.47 -5.93 27.58
C VAL A 129 1.89 -5.06 26.47
N LEU A 130 1.64 -5.64 25.28
CA LEU A 130 1.05 -4.89 24.16
C LEU A 130 -0.32 -4.30 24.53
N LYS A 131 -1.19 -5.09 25.18
CA LYS A 131 -2.49 -4.63 25.68
C LYS A 131 -2.34 -3.43 26.63
N LYS A 132 -1.37 -3.48 27.56
CA LYS A 132 -1.12 -2.37 28.48
C LYS A 132 -0.59 -1.14 27.74
N ILE A 133 0.27 -1.31 26.75
CA ILE A 133 0.82 -0.21 25.95
C ILE A 133 -0.31 0.49 25.18
N LEU A 134 -1.15 -0.27 24.48
CA LEU A 134 -2.33 0.26 23.77
C LEU A 134 -3.24 1.06 24.72
N ARG A 135 -3.48 0.53 25.93
CA ARG A 135 -4.28 1.22 26.95
C ARG A 135 -3.60 2.49 27.48
N ALA A 136 -2.28 2.48 27.63
CA ALA A 136 -1.51 3.61 28.13
C ALA A 136 -1.47 4.77 27.14
N PHE A 137 -1.46 4.48 25.84
CA PHE A 137 -1.66 5.49 24.80
C PHE A 137 -3.05 6.09 24.84
N GLY A 138 -4.10 5.25 24.92
CA GLY A 138 -5.50 5.67 24.80
C GLY A 138 -5.86 6.06 23.36
N THR A 139 -5.13 7.02 22.78
CA THR A 139 -5.16 7.35 21.35
C THR A 139 -3.75 7.42 20.78
N ILE A 140 -3.50 6.71 19.68
CA ILE A 140 -2.24 6.79 18.94
C ILE A 140 -2.44 7.75 17.75
N TYR A 141 -1.65 8.82 17.71
CA TYR A 141 -1.57 9.72 16.55
C TYR A 141 -0.26 9.43 15.81
N ALA A 142 -0.34 8.88 14.60
CA ALA A 142 0.85 8.62 13.80
C ALA A 142 0.56 8.67 12.31
N ASN A 143 1.45 9.17 11.46
CA ASN A 143 1.27 8.99 10.02
C ASN A 143 1.33 7.50 9.65
N THR A 144 2.32 6.77 10.19
CA THR A 144 2.47 5.33 9.97
C THR A 144 2.59 4.58 11.29
N LEU A 145 1.80 3.52 11.46
CA LEU A 145 1.94 2.54 12.54
C LEU A 145 2.42 1.21 11.96
N ASN A 146 3.61 0.75 12.38
CA ASN A 146 4.13 -0.56 12.01
C ASN A 146 3.99 -1.53 13.17
N LEU A 147 3.36 -2.68 12.92
CA LEU A 147 3.32 -3.81 13.83
C LEU A 147 4.17 -4.92 13.22
N ILE A 148 5.20 -5.35 13.92
CA ILE A 148 6.16 -6.35 13.42
C ILE A 148 6.16 -7.57 14.34
N ASP A 149 6.14 -8.76 13.74
CA ASP A 149 6.17 -10.05 14.41
C ASP A 149 4.93 -10.28 15.29
N LEU A 150 3.73 -9.97 14.76
CA LEU A 150 2.46 -10.17 15.47
C LEU A 150 1.95 -11.62 15.42
N LYS A 151 2.76 -12.59 15.87
CA LYS A 151 2.40 -14.00 16.03
C LYS A 151 1.73 -14.27 17.39
N HIS A 152 0.45 -14.64 17.35
CA HIS A 152 -0.28 -15.12 18.52
C HIS A 152 -0.64 -16.60 18.36
N ASP A 153 -0.13 -17.45 19.24
CA ASP A 153 -0.63 -18.81 19.35
C ASP A 153 -1.97 -18.76 20.08
N GLY A 154 -3.08 -18.80 19.34
CA GLY A 154 -4.46 -18.78 19.88
C GLY A 154 -4.78 -19.86 20.93
N PHE A 155 -3.80 -20.70 21.29
CA PHE A 155 -3.93 -21.87 22.15
C PHE A 155 -3.43 -21.73 23.60
N SER A 156 -2.91 -20.58 24.02
CA SER A 156 -2.38 -20.45 25.39
C SER A 156 -3.45 -20.16 26.47
N ALA A 157 -4.64 -19.68 26.11
CA ALA A 157 -5.59 -19.18 27.11
C ALA A 157 -6.46 -20.24 27.81
N SER A 158 -6.48 -21.53 27.40
CA SER A 158 -7.51 -22.44 27.96
C SER A 158 -7.21 -23.93 28.01
N ARG A 159 -5.97 -24.40 27.87
CA ARG A 159 -5.70 -25.85 28.11
C ARG A 159 -5.88 -26.26 29.58
N GLY A 160 -5.87 -25.32 30.52
CA GLY A 160 -6.12 -25.59 31.95
C GLY A 160 -7.57 -25.46 32.44
N ILE A 161 -8.48 -24.79 31.71
CA ILE A 161 -9.80 -24.38 32.28
C ILE A 161 -11.02 -25.01 31.57
N LYS A 162 -10.83 -25.66 30.41
CA LYS A 162 -11.94 -26.35 29.72
C LYS A 162 -12.50 -27.59 30.46
N ARG A 163 -11.99 -27.95 31.64
CA ARG A 163 -12.51 -29.08 32.44
C ARG A 163 -13.44 -28.72 33.60
N LEU A 164 -13.69 -27.45 33.93
CA LEU A 164 -14.47 -27.13 35.15
C LEU A 164 -15.62 -26.13 35.03
N VAL A 165 -15.83 -25.45 33.90
CA VAL A 165 -16.87 -24.41 33.81
C VAL A 165 -17.92 -24.76 32.76
N ARG A 166 -18.85 -25.64 33.13
CA ARG A 166 -20.06 -25.97 32.36
C ARG A 166 -21.31 -25.18 32.82
N GLY A 167 -21.14 -24.11 33.61
CA GLY A 167 -22.26 -23.50 34.36
C GLY A 167 -22.44 -21.98 34.30
N PHE A 168 -21.57 -21.19 33.63
CA PHE A 168 -21.74 -19.74 33.58
C PHE A 168 -22.09 -19.28 32.16
N SER A 169 -23.31 -18.77 32.04
CA SER A 169 -23.86 -18.15 30.83
C SER A 169 -22.86 -17.14 30.25
N PRO A 170 -22.50 -17.24 28.96
CA PRO A 170 -21.57 -16.32 28.33
C PRO A 170 -22.29 -14.99 28.12
N HIS A 171 -22.26 -14.12 29.13
CA HIS A 171 -22.52 -12.71 28.90
C HIS A 171 -21.44 -12.20 27.95
N ASN A 172 -21.82 -12.11 26.68
CA ASN A 172 -21.10 -11.52 25.55
C ASN A 172 -20.82 -10.04 25.83
N LYS A 173 -19.96 -9.73 26.80
CA LYS A 173 -19.37 -8.41 26.93
C LYS A 173 -18.44 -8.27 25.73
N THR A 174 -18.89 -7.51 24.75
CA THR A 174 -18.07 -7.10 23.61
C THR A 174 -16.73 -6.61 24.14
N PRO A 175 -15.59 -7.08 23.59
CA PRO A 175 -14.28 -6.64 24.04
C PRO A 175 -14.24 -5.12 24.02
N THR A 176 -14.06 -4.49 25.18
CA THR A 176 -13.93 -3.04 25.25
C THR A 176 -12.72 -2.64 24.42
N ARG A 177 -12.94 -1.89 23.33
CA ARG A 177 -11.87 -1.28 22.55
C ARG A 177 -11.03 -0.41 23.50
N ILE A 178 -9.71 -0.59 23.47
CA ILE A 178 -8.81 0.02 24.47
C ILE A 178 -7.93 1.12 23.90
N CYS A 179 -7.86 1.26 22.57
CA CYS A 179 -7.03 2.26 21.91
C CYS A 179 -7.72 2.77 20.65
N ILE A 180 -7.84 4.08 20.51
CA ILE A 180 -8.29 4.73 19.28
C ILE A 180 -7.06 4.98 18.41
N LEU A 181 -7.11 4.61 17.14
CA LEU A 181 -6.07 4.96 16.19
C LEU A 181 -6.48 6.22 15.44
N ASN A 182 -5.53 7.12 15.23
CA ASN A 182 -5.63 8.21 14.28
C ASN A 182 -4.36 8.15 13.41
N ILE A 183 -4.46 7.35 12.34
CA ILE A 183 -3.33 6.99 11.49
C ILE A 183 -3.71 7.04 10.02
N ASN A 184 -2.71 7.27 9.15
CA ASN A 184 -2.89 7.23 7.69
C ASN A 184 -2.51 5.87 7.12
N ILE A 185 -1.51 5.21 7.69
CA ILE A 185 -0.98 3.94 7.18
C ILE A 185 -0.79 2.97 8.34
N LEU A 186 -1.31 1.75 8.17
CA LEU A 186 -1.04 0.62 9.06
C LEU A 186 -0.26 -0.44 8.31
N HIS A 187 0.94 -0.75 8.80
CA HIS A 187 1.71 -1.89 8.35
C HIS A 187 1.65 -3.02 9.37
N MET A 188 1.40 -4.24 8.92
CA MET A 188 1.45 -5.45 9.74
C MET A 188 2.39 -6.45 9.07
N PHE A 189 3.58 -6.61 9.62
CA PHE A 189 4.60 -7.53 9.12
C PHE A 189 4.67 -8.79 9.98
N ASP A 190 4.75 -9.94 9.33
CA ASP A 190 4.85 -11.26 9.96
C ASP A 190 3.75 -11.54 11.00
N ALA A 191 2.55 -11.02 10.73
CA ALA A 191 1.39 -11.18 11.58
C ALA A 191 0.61 -12.44 11.17
N ASN A 192 0.32 -13.33 12.12
CA ASN A 192 -0.56 -14.46 11.86
C ASN A 192 -2.04 -14.06 12.04
N ARG A 193 -2.96 -14.91 11.60
CA ARG A 193 -4.41 -14.64 11.66
C ARG A 193 -4.89 -14.25 13.05
N GLU A 194 -4.46 -14.99 14.08
CA GLU A 194 -4.87 -14.75 15.47
C GLU A 194 -4.30 -13.44 16.03
N GLY A 195 -3.08 -13.06 15.64
CA GLY A 195 -2.49 -11.78 16.00
C GLY A 195 -3.26 -10.61 15.38
N ILE A 196 -3.56 -10.70 14.08
CA ILE A 196 -4.37 -9.70 13.36
C ILE A 196 -5.73 -9.54 14.05
N LYS A 197 -6.43 -10.65 14.27
CA LYS A 197 -7.75 -10.67 14.93
C LYS A 197 -7.71 -10.10 16.34
N TRP A 198 -6.70 -10.49 17.11
CA TRP A 198 -6.50 -9.94 18.46
C TRP A 198 -6.32 -8.42 18.42
N PHE A 199 -5.52 -7.91 17.49
CA PHE A 199 -5.28 -6.47 17.36
C PHE A 199 -6.56 -5.72 16.98
N GLN A 200 -7.30 -6.21 15.99
CA GLN A 200 -8.58 -5.65 15.55
C GLN A 200 -9.58 -5.53 16.69
N GLY A 201 -9.68 -6.56 17.54
CA GLY A 201 -10.57 -6.56 18.71
C GLY A 201 -10.15 -5.59 19.84
N ARG A 202 -9.01 -4.92 19.72
CA ARG A 202 -8.47 -4.00 20.75
C ARG A 202 -8.39 -2.55 20.31
N VAL A 203 -8.47 -2.29 19.01
CA VAL A 203 -8.33 -0.95 18.47
C VAL A 203 -9.63 -0.44 17.86
N ASP A 204 -9.77 0.88 17.80
CA ASP A 204 -10.81 1.56 17.06
C ASP A 204 -10.21 2.31 15.87
N MET A 205 -10.60 1.93 14.66
CA MET A 205 -10.21 2.60 13.41
C MET A 205 -11.40 3.24 12.70
N SER A 206 -12.57 3.32 13.34
CA SER A 206 -13.83 3.76 12.73
C SER A 206 -13.82 5.17 12.15
N GLN A 207 -12.84 6.00 12.54
CA GLN A 207 -12.66 7.36 12.05
C GLN A 207 -11.51 7.48 11.02
N CYS A 208 -10.79 6.40 10.74
CA CYS A 208 -9.59 6.45 9.90
C CYS A 208 -9.88 6.11 8.43
N GLN A 209 -9.28 6.87 7.53
CA GLN A 209 -9.13 6.51 6.13
C GLN A 209 -7.70 6.04 5.92
N ILE A 210 -7.49 4.74 5.71
CA ILE A 210 -6.17 4.12 5.88
C ILE A 210 -5.66 3.40 4.64
N GLY A 211 -4.35 3.49 4.42
CA GLY A 211 -3.60 2.51 3.65
C GLY A 211 -3.26 1.31 4.54
N LEU A 212 -3.54 0.10 4.06
CA LEU A 212 -3.20 -1.14 4.73
C LEU A 212 -2.08 -1.84 3.95
N LEU A 213 -0.95 -2.11 4.61
CA LEU A 213 0.08 -3.02 4.12
C LEU A 213 0.18 -4.19 5.08
N ILE A 214 -0.18 -5.37 4.61
CA ILE A 214 -0.14 -6.58 5.40
C ILE A 214 0.82 -7.53 4.71
N SER A 215 1.82 -7.98 5.45
CA SER A 215 2.63 -9.14 5.11
C SER A 215 2.19 -10.29 5.98
N PRO A 216 1.20 -11.08 5.53
CA PRO A 216 0.65 -12.13 6.36
C PRO A 216 1.70 -13.20 6.61
N GLY A 217 1.76 -13.66 7.86
CA GLY A 217 2.49 -14.87 8.19
C GLY A 217 1.78 -16.13 7.69
N VAL A 218 2.36 -17.29 8.00
CA VAL A 218 1.78 -18.60 7.68
C VAL A 218 0.39 -18.75 8.32
N GLY A 219 -0.55 -19.38 7.60
CA GLY A 219 -1.90 -19.69 8.09
C GLY A 219 -2.96 -18.61 7.83
N VAL A 220 -2.64 -17.58 7.04
CA VAL A 220 -3.64 -16.66 6.48
C VAL A 220 -4.00 -17.15 5.09
N GLU A 221 -5.16 -17.82 4.99
CA GLU A 221 -5.61 -18.50 3.77
C GLU A 221 -6.50 -17.60 2.89
N ASN A 222 -7.20 -16.62 3.46
CA ASN A 222 -8.12 -15.78 2.69
C ASN A 222 -8.20 -14.36 3.24
N LEU A 223 -8.76 -13.45 2.45
CA LEU A 223 -8.87 -12.03 2.80
C LEU A 223 -9.94 -11.70 3.85
N LYS A 224 -10.67 -12.69 4.40
CA LYS A 224 -11.74 -12.44 5.39
C LYS A 224 -11.24 -11.77 6.67
N PHE A 225 -9.94 -11.88 6.98
CA PHE A 225 -9.36 -11.15 8.11
C PHE A 225 -9.49 -9.63 7.94
N LEU A 226 -9.73 -9.11 6.72
CA LEU A 226 -9.94 -7.67 6.51
C LEU A 226 -11.28 -7.17 7.08
N ASP A 227 -12.27 -8.05 7.25
CA ASP A 227 -13.65 -7.69 7.59
C ASP A 227 -13.79 -7.08 9.00
N GLU A 228 -12.80 -7.26 9.86
CA GLU A 228 -12.83 -6.86 11.27
C GLU A 228 -12.03 -5.57 11.55
N PHE A 229 -11.33 -4.96 10.56
CA PHE A 229 -10.61 -3.70 10.78
C PHE A 229 -11.55 -2.54 11.15
N ASN A 230 -12.78 -2.53 10.62
CA ASN A 230 -13.77 -1.48 10.90
C ASN A 230 -13.18 -0.06 10.68
N ALA A 231 -12.37 0.11 9.64
CA ALA A 231 -11.90 1.42 9.22
C ALA A 231 -13.01 2.19 8.51
N ALA A 232 -12.99 3.53 8.55
CA ALA A 232 -13.97 4.35 7.83
C ALA A 232 -13.87 4.10 6.31
N LYS A 233 -12.62 4.04 5.80
CA LYS A 233 -12.30 3.69 4.42
C LYS A 233 -10.92 3.04 4.36
N ILE A 234 -10.77 2.02 3.52
CA ILE A 234 -9.45 1.51 3.13
C ILE A 234 -9.16 2.11 1.76
N ILE A 235 -8.21 3.05 1.69
CA ILE A 235 -7.86 3.76 0.44
C ILE A 235 -6.90 2.96 -0.43
N ALA A 236 -6.03 2.16 0.20
CA ALA A 236 -5.06 1.32 -0.47
C ALA A 236 -4.89 0.01 0.31
N LEU A 237 -4.79 -1.10 -0.40
CA LEU A 237 -4.55 -2.42 0.18
C LEU A 237 -3.36 -3.08 -0.50
N TYR A 238 -2.35 -3.39 0.29
CA TYR A 238 -1.17 -4.15 -0.10
C TYR A 238 -1.14 -5.43 0.73
N VAL A 239 -1.27 -6.57 0.07
CA VAL A 239 -1.05 -7.88 0.67
C VAL A 239 0.16 -8.48 -0.04
N ILE A 240 1.29 -8.51 0.66
CA ILE A 240 2.60 -8.83 0.09
C ILE A 240 3.25 -9.93 0.92
N GLY A 241 3.96 -10.88 0.30
CA GLY A 241 4.82 -11.82 1.02
C GLY A 241 4.51 -13.27 0.70
N ASN A 242 4.92 -14.16 1.59
CA ASN A 242 4.95 -15.60 1.32
C ASN A 242 3.67 -16.35 1.69
N ALA A 243 2.58 -15.63 2.01
CA ALA A 243 1.30 -16.27 2.27
C ALA A 243 0.76 -16.91 0.99
N SER A 244 -0.04 -17.97 1.17
CA SER A 244 -0.82 -18.58 0.10
C SER A 244 -2.28 -18.23 0.33
N LEU A 245 -2.88 -17.38 -0.52
CA LEU A 245 -4.31 -17.08 -0.40
C LEU A 245 -5.12 -17.98 -1.33
N ASP A 246 -5.99 -18.83 -0.78
CA ASP A 246 -6.90 -19.69 -1.52
C ASP A 246 -8.16 -18.96 -2.00
N SER A 247 -8.47 -17.81 -1.40
CA SER A 247 -9.71 -17.08 -1.66
C SER A 247 -9.55 -15.56 -1.48
N LEU A 248 -10.15 -14.81 -2.40
CA LEU A 248 -10.27 -13.35 -2.30
C LEU A 248 -11.55 -12.89 -1.57
N GLU A 249 -12.33 -13.83 -1.02
CA GLU A 249 -13.57 -13.52 -0.35
C GLU A 249 -13.37 -12.61 0.87
N CYS A 250 -13.90 -11.40 0.81
CA CYS A 250 -14.02 -10.49 1.94
C CYS A 250 -15.14 -9.46 1.70
N LYS A 251 -15.65 -8.82 2.77
CA LYS A 251 -16.66 -7.76 2.67
C LYS A 251 -16.15 -6.57 1.87
N LEU A 252 -14.87 -6.21 2.01
CA LEU A 252 -14.27 -5.07 1.30
C LEU A 252 -14.45 -5.22 -0.21
N LEU A 253 -14.07 -6.38 -0.78
CA LEU A 253 -14.16 -6.62 -2.21
C LEU A 253 -15.58 -6.93 -2.69
N ARG A 254 -16.43 -7.51 -1.84
CA ARG A 254 -17.80 -7.92 -2.20
C ARG A 254 -18.84 -6.80 -2.10
N LYS A 255 -18.70 -5.90 -1.13
CA LYS A 255 -19.72 -4.86 -0.82
C LYS A 255 -19.20 -3.43 -0.94
N GLY A 256 -17.88 -3.23 -0.92
CA GLY A 256 -17.26 -1.93 -1.09
C GLY A 256 -17.27 -1.04 0.17
N PRO A 257 -16.83 0.23 0.03
CA PRO A 257 -16.18 0.80 -1.16
C PRO A 257 -14.81 0.15 -1.42
N LEU A 258 -14.49 -0.12 -2.69
CA LEU A 258 -13.21 -0.70 -3.09
C LEU A 258 -12.07 0.32 -2.93
N PRO A 259 -10.86 -0.11 -2.49
CA PRO A 259 -9.69 0.76 -2.41
C PRO A 259 -9.29 1.24 -3.82
N ASP A 260 -8.63 2.38 -3.93
CA ASP A 260 -8.14 2.92 -5.20
C ASP A 260 -6.88 2.19 -5.67
N VAL A 261 -6.13 1.64 -4.72
CA VAL A 261 -4.95 0.79 -4.95
C VAL A 261 -5.15 -0.60 -4.36
N LEU A 262 -4.95 -1.63 -5.18
CA LEU A 262 -4.93 -3.04 -4.74
C LEU A 262 -3.65 -3.71 -5.24
N VAL A 263 -2.84 -4.22 -4.31
CA VAL A 263 -1.63 -4.99 -4.60
C VAL A 263 -1.70 -6.34 -3.90
N LEU A 264 -1.76 -7.40 -4.69
CA LEU A 264 -1.74 -8.79 -4.25
C LEU A 264 -0.46 -9.44 -4.78
N ASP A 265 0.61 -9.34 -4.00
CA ASP A 265 1.91 -9.96 -4.27
C ASP A 265 2.14 -11.13 -3.29
N VAL A 266 1.32 -12.17 -3.47
CA VAL A 266 1.33 -13.38 -2.67
C VAL A 266 1.21 -14.60 -3.58
N THR A 267 1.53 -15.78 -3.05
CA THR A 267 1.31 -17.02 -3.79
C THR A 267 -0.19 -17.33 -3.79
N MET A 268 -0.72 -17.79 -4.92
CA MET A 268 -2.12 -18.24 -5.04
C MET A 268 -2.11 -19.70 -5.49
N PRO A 269 -2.85 -20.60 -4.82
CA PRO A 269 -3.06 -21.93 -5.33
C PRO A 269 -3.98 -21.88 -6.56
N THR A 270 -4.01 -22.97 -7.31
CA THR A 270 -4.95 -23.16 -8.43
C THR A 270 -5.78 -24.41 -8.11
N PRO A 271 -7.12 -24.32 -8.05
CA PRO A 271 -7.96 -23.14 -8.34
C PRO A 271 -7.98 -22.09 -7.20
N LEU A 272 -8.15 -20.82 -7.58
CA LEU A 272 -8.40 -19.69 -6.68
C LEU A 272 -9.90 -19.45 -6.58
N GLU A 273 -10.43 -19.29 -5.36
CA GLU A 273 -11.84 -18.97 -5.15
C GLU A 273 -12.09 -17.46 -5.21
N ILE A 274 -12.91 -17.03 -6.17
CA ILE A 274 -13.38 -15.65 -6.32
C ILE A 274 -14.85 -15.68 -6.78
N SER A 275 -15.75 -15.08 -6.02
CA SER A 275 -17.15 -14.99 -6.43
C SER A 275 -17.36 -14.04 -7.62
N ASP A 276 -18.38 -14.31 -8.43
CA ASP A 276 -18.78 -13.46 -9.57
C ASP A 276 -19.05 -12.02 -9.15
N ARG A 277 -19.59 -11.83 -7.94
CA ARG A 277 -19.82 -10.51 -7.37
C ARG A 277 -18.52 -9.73 -7.14
N ILE A 278 -17.46 -10.39 -6.67
CA ILE A 278 -16.15 -9.75 -6.53
C ILE A 278 -15.57 -9.44 -7.90
N ILE A 279 -15.66 -10.37 -8.86
CA ILE A 279 -15.21 -10.13 -10.25
C ILE A 279 -15.90 -8.89 -10.82
N GLN A 280 -17.23 -8.81 -10.73
CA GLN A 280 -18.01 -7.70 -11.25
C GLN A 280 -17.62 -6.36 -10.60
N ASN A 281 -17.46 -6.34 -9.27
CA ASN A 281 -17.02 -5.14 -8.56
C ASN A 281 -15.62 -4.71 -8.99
N MET A 282 -14.69 -5.65 -9.15
CA MET A 282 -13.31 -5.33 -9.56
C MET A 282 -13.25 -4.83 -11.01
N VAL A 283 -14.04 -5.42 -11.91
CA VAL A 283 -14.09 -5.03 -13.33
C VAL A 283 -14.74 -3.67 -13.54
N SER A 284 -15.79 -3.35 -12.78
CA SER A 284 -16.54 -2.09 -12.92
C SER A 284 -15.84 -0.86 -12.30
N LYS A 285 -14.73 -1.06 -11.59
CA LYS A 285 -13.98 0.02 -10.95
C LYS A 285 -12.87 0.57 -11.86
N HIS A 286 -12.70 1.90 -11.85
CA HIS A 286 -11.44 2.55 -12.24
C HIS A 286 -10.40 2.38 -11.14
N TRP A 287 -9.25 1.79 -11.47
CA TRP A 287 -8.16 1.59 -10.53
C TRP A 287 -7.03 2.59 -10.76
N GLU A 288 -6.60 3.29 -9.70
CA GLU A 288 -5.33 4.03 -9.75
C GLU A 288 -4.17 3.04 -9.91
N LYS A 289 -4.22 1.92 -9.16
CA LYS A 289 -3.24 0.85 -9.29
C LYS A 289 -3.83 -0.51 -8.97
N LEU A 290 -3.58 -1.46 -9.86
CA LEU A 290 -3.92 -2.87 -9.68
C LEU A 290 -2.68 -3.72 -9.90
N SER A 291 -2.26 -4.48 -8.90
CA SER A 291 -1.17 -5.45 -9.00
C SER A 291 -1.68 -6.82 -8.60
N VAL A 292 -1.70 -7.76 -9.54
CA VAL A 292 -2.27 -9.10 -9.35
C VAL A 292 -1.47 -10.15 -10.10
N SER A 293 -1.65 -11.42 -9.75
CA SER A 293 -1.11 -12.52 -10.55
C SER A 293 -1.83 -12.65 -11.89
N LEU A 294 -1.16 -13.24 -12.88
CA LEU A 294 -1.79 -13.57 -14.17
C LEU A 294 -3.04 -14.45 -14.02
N SER A 295 -3.04 -15.38 -13.06
CA SER A 295 -4.20 -16.24 -12.81
C SER A 295 -5.42 -15.46 -12.31
N ILE A 296 -5.21 -14.41 -11.49
CA ILE A 296 -6.32 -13.50 -11.11
C ILE A 296 -6.78 -12.71 -12.33
N TRP A 297 -5.84 -12.19 -13.13
CA TRP A 297 -6.16 -11.48 -14.36
C TRP A 297 -7.02 -12.31 -15.32
N GLU A 298 -6.68 -13.58 -15.51
CA GLU A 298 -7.46 -14.54 -16.29
C GLU A 298 -8.89 -14.69 -15.80
N LEU A 299 -9.08 -14.84 -14.49
CA LEU A 299 -10.41 -14.96 -13.90
C LEU A 299 -11.23 -13.68 -14.09
N LEU A 300 -10.60 -12.50 -13.92
CA LEU A 300 -11.25 -11.22 -14.15
C LEU A 300 -11.67 -11.06 -15.61
N MET A 301 -10.78 -11.40 -16.55
CA MET A 301 -10.98 -11.21 -17.99
C MET A 301 -11.60 -12.43 -18.69
N LYS A 302 -11.96 -13.49 -17.95
CA LYS A 302 -12.66 -14.65 -18.50
C LYS A 302 -13.93 -14.21 -19.21
N SER A 303 -14.16 -14.74 -20.42
CA SER A 303 -15.34 -14.46 -21.23
C SER A 303 -16.62 -14.72 -20.43
N GLY A 304 -17.48 -13.71 -20.36
CA GLY A 304 -18.85 -13.83 -19.87
C GLY A 304 -19.84 -13.60 -21.01
N GLU A 305 -21.11 -13.42 -20.66
CA GLU A 305 -22.16 -13.03 -21.61
C GLU A 305 -21.94 -11.60 -22.14
N GLU A 306 -21.42 -10.71 -21.28
CA GLU A 306 -21.16 -9.32 -21.62
C GLU A 306 -19.66 -9.03 -21.77
N PRO A 307 -19.27 -8.16 -22.73
CA PRO A 307 -17.91 -7.63 -22.81
C PRO A 307 -17.51 -6.90 -21.53
N LYS A 308 -16.34 -7.23 -21.00
CA LYS A 308 -15.77 -6.57 -19.83
C LYS A 308 -14.86 -5.43 -20.26
N HIS A 309 -15.08 -4.27 -19.65
CA HIS A 309 -14.23 -3.09 -19.80
C HIS A 309 -13.65 -2.70 -18.45
N LEU A 310 -12.33 -2.77 -18.33
CA LEU A 310 -11.59 -2.45 -17.11
C LEU A 310 -10.65 -1.27 -17.39
N THR A 311 -10.66 -0.25 -16.52
CA THR A 311 -9.80 0.94 -16.67
C THR A 311 -8.83 1.04 -15.50
N ILE A 312 -7.53 1.15 -15.80
CA ILE A 312 -6.45 1.11 -14.80
C ILE A 312 -5.32 2.07 -15.18
N ASP A 313 -4.83 2.89 -14.25
CA ASP A 313 -3.72 3.80 -14.52
C ASP A 313 -2.34 3.08 -14.42
N ASP A 314 -2.12 2.26 -13.39
CA ASP A 314 -0.91 1.42 -13.24
C ASP A 314 -1.28 -0.05 -12.98
N LEU A 315 -1.16 -0.89 -14.02
CA LEU A 315 -1.38 -2.34 -13.91
C LEU A 315 -0.05 -3.06 -13.77
N VAL A 316 0.07 -3.91 -12.76
CA VAL A 316 1.19 -4.85 -12.59
C VAL A 316 0.66 -6.28 -12.65
N LEU A 317 1.15 -7.05 -13.62
CA LEU A 317 0.85 -8.47 -13.79
C LEU A 317 2.04 -9.30 -13.35
N LEU A 318 1.83 -10.17 -12.36
CA LEU A 318 2.86 -11.04 -11.80
C LEU A 318 2.70 -12.46 -12.37
N ALA A 319 3.69 -12.92 -13.12
CA ALA A 319 3.75 -14.31 -13.57
C ALA A 319 4.10 -15.24 -12.40
N PRO A 320 3.45 -16.41 -12.29
CA PRO A 320 3.73 -17.35 -11.22
C PRO A 320 5.13 -17.97 -11.37
N TYR A 321 5.76 -18.26 -10.24
CA TYR A 321 7.15 -18.69 -10.13
C TYR A 321 7.47 -20.00 -10.87
N LYS A 322 6.48 -20.87 -11.04
CA LYS A 322 6.68 -22.24 -11.55
C LYS A 322 6.33 -22.44 -13.02
N ASN A 323 5.70 -21.46 -13.67
CA ASN A 323 5.29 -21.61 -15.07
C ASN A 323 5.50 -20.31 -15.86
N PRO A 324 6.72 -20.03 -16.34
CA PRO A 324 6.96 -18.89 -17.23
C PRO A 324 6.22 -19.01 -18.57
N LEU A 325 5.81 -20.23 -18.96
CA LEU A 325 5.05 -20.49 -20.19
C LEU A 325 3.58 -20.10 -20.07
N LEU A 326 3.11 -19.62 -18.92
CA LEU A 326 1.70 -19.30 -18.70
C LEU A 326 1.22 -18.17 -19.63
N MET A 327 2.12 -17.26 -20.06
CA MET A 327 1.82 -16.29 -21.11
C MET A 327 1.56 -16.94 -22.47
N ALA A 328 2.31 -17.99 -22.82
CA ALA A 328 2.07 -18.75 -24.04
C ALA A 328 0.77 -19.57 -23.94
N GLU A 329 0.43 -20.08 -22.75
CA GLU A 329 -0.86 -20.75 -22.49
C GLU A 329 -2.04 -19.76 -22.61
N LEU A 330 -1.87 -18.52 -22.14
CA LEU A 330 -2.82 -17.42 -22.30
C LEU A 330 -3.07 -17.03 -23.77
N LEU A 331 -2.08 -17.20 -24.63
CA LEU A 331 -2.24 -16.99 -26.07
C LEU A 331 -2.87 -18.20 -26.77
N LYS A 332 -2.61 -19.40 -26.28
CA LYS A 332 -3.14 -20.66 -26.82
C LYS A 332 -4.62 -20.83 -26.57
N THR A 333 -5.17 -20.27 -25.48
CA THR A 333 -6.61 -20.29 -25.24
C THR A 333 -7.30 -19.45 -26.31
N PRO A 334 -8.09 -20.06 -27.23
CA PRO A 334 -8.77 -19.32 -28.27
C PRO A 334 -9.91 -18.53 -27.62
N THR A 335 -9.61 -17.32 -27.15
CA THR A 335 -10.60 -16.32 -26.73
C THR A 335 -11.28 -15.70 -27.95
N ALA A 336 -11.55 -16.50 -28.99
CA ALA A 336 -12.04 -16.11 -30.32
C ALA A 336 -13.42 -15.40 -30.32
N LYS A 337 -13.99 -15.11 -29.14
CA LYS A 337 -15.24 -14.36 -28.96
C LYS A 337 -15.19 -13.29 -27.87
N SER A 338 -14.09 -13.12 -27.13
CA SER A 338 -14.08 -12.17 -26.02
C SER A 338 -13.61 -10.80 -26.50
N HIS A 339 -14.52 -9.85 -26.55
CA HIS A 339 -14.24 -8.42 -26.71
C HIS A 339 -13.74 -7.79 -25.39
N ASN A 340 -13.21 -8.62 -24.48
CA ASN A 340 -12.77 -8.19 -23.16
C ASN A 340 -11.46 -7.41 -23.34
N LEU A 341 -11.52 -6.11 -23.09
CA LEU A 341 -10.40 -5.19 -23.27
C LEU A 341 -10.19 -4.40 -22.00
N ALA A 342 -8.92 -4.21 -21.65
CA ALA A 342 -8.53 -3.31 -20.59
C ALA A 342 -7.90 -2.04 -21.16
N THR A 343 -8.37 -0.89 -20.69
CA THR A 343 -7.74 0.41 -20.93
C THR A 343 -6.72 0.63 -19.83
N VAL A 344 -5.44 0.63 -20.18
CA VAL A 344 -4.33 0.71 -19.23
C VAL A 344 -3.36 1.78 -19.67
N GLU A 345 -3.01 2.72 -18.80
CA GLU A 345 -2.00 3.76 -19.12
C GLU A 345 -0.57 3.19 -18.99
N ARG A 346 -0.27 2.54 -17.86
CA ARG A 346 1.05 1.95 -17.56
C ARG A 346 0.91 0.47 -17.25
N LEU A 347 1.57 -0.37 -18.03
CA LEU A 347 1.58 -1.82 -17.82
C LEU A 347 2.96 -2.29 -17.38
N ARG A 348 3.03 -3.05 -16.29
CA ARG A 348 4.22 -3.76 -15.85
C ARG A 348 3.96 -5.26 -15.86
N VAL A 349 4.79 -6.01 -16.57
CA VAL A 349 4.77 -7.46 -16.58
C VAL A 349 5.99 -7.98 -15.83
N GLY A 350 5.73 -8.59 -14.69
CA GLY A 350 6.72 -9.21 -13.82
C GLY A 350 6.92 -10.67 -14.17
N VAL A 351 8.12 -11.04 -14.61
CA VAL A 351 8.49 -12.45 -14.83
C VAL A 351 9.35 -12.92 -13.67
N ASN A 352 8.75 -13.72 -12.79
CA ASN A 352 9.45 -14.36 -11.68
C ASN A 352 10.08 -15.67 -12.16
N ASN A 353 11.14 -15.59 -12.98
CA ASN A 353 11.87 -16.76 -13.44
C ASN A 353 13.29 -16.74 -12.87
N VAL A 354 13.58 -17.67 -11.95
CA VAL A 354 14.85 -17.71 -11.23
C VAL A 354 15.92 -18.53 -11.97
N THR A 355 15.55 -19.28 -13.00
CA THR A 355 16.47 -20.20 -13.67
C THR A 355 16.66 -19.93 -15.16
N GLN A 356 15.71 -19.29 -15.84
CA GLN A 356 15.77 -19.11 -17.29
C GLN A 356 16.05 -17.65 -17.68
N LYS A 357 16.96 -17.50 -18.65
CA LYS A 357 17.13 -16.23 -19.37
C LYS A 357 15.87 -15.96 -20.19
N VAL A 358 15.34 -14.73 -20.12
CA VAL A 358 14.31 -14.28 -21.05
C VAL A 358 14.87 -14.33 -22.47
N THR A 359 14.13 -14.97 -23.36
CA THR A 359 14.46 -15.13 -24.78
C THR A 359 13.67 -14.12 -25.62
N GLU A 360 14.05 -13.98 -26.89
CA GLU A 360 13.29 -13.17 -27.84
C GLU A 360 11.86 -13.72 -28.05
N ALA A 361 11.70 -15.05 -28.02
CA ALA A 361 10.39 -15.69 -28.11
C ALA A 361 9.48 -15.30 -26.94
N ASP A 362 10.01 -15.22 -25.72
CA ASP A 362 9.24 -14.80 -24.55
C ASP A 362 8.78 -13.34 -24.66
N LEU A 363 9.64 -12.46 -25.18
CA LEU A 363 9.27 -11.07 -25.45
C LEU A 363 8.18 -10.99 -26.51
N LYS A 364 8.32 -11.72 -27.62
CA LYS A 364 7.31 -11.74 -28.69
C LYS A 364 5.95 -12.18 -28.17
N VAL A 365 5.90 -13.29 -27.42
CA VAL A 365 4.68 -13.79 -26.76
C VAL A 365 4.10 -12.74 -25.81
N THR A 366 4.95 -12.08 -25.02
CA THR A 366 4.50 -11.03 -24.10
C THR A 366 3.88 -9.86 -24.86
N PHE A 367 4.52 -9.36 -25.93
CA PHE A 367 3.97 -8.26 -26.72
C PHE A 367 2.72 -8.63 -27.51
N GLU A 368 2.61 -9.87 -28.00
CA GLU A 368 1.37 -10.39 -28.61
C GLU A 368 0.22 -10.40 -27.59
N PHE A 369 0.49 -10.84 -26.36
CA PHE A 369 -0.46 -10.77 -25.25
C PHE A 369 -0.86 -9.32 -24.96
N VAL A 370 0.12 -8.41 -24.87
CA VAL A 370 -0.14 -6.97 -24.65
C VAL A 370 -1.03 -6.39 -25.75
N ALA A 371 -0.68 -6.65 -27.01
CA ALA A 371 -1.39 -6.16 -28.18
C ALA A 371 -2.82 -6.69 -28.27
N ARG A 372 -3.07 -7.92 -27.81
CA ARG A 372 -4.40 -8.52 -27.84
C ARG A 372 -5.33 -7.91 -26.79
N TYR A 373 -4.88 -7.76 -25.54
CA TYR A 373 -5.78 -7.48 -24.41
C TYR A 373 -5.80 -6.04 -23.90
N PHE A 374 -4.82 -5.22 -24.28
CA PHE A 374 -4.66 -3.88 -23.70
C PHE A 374 -4.74 -2.77 -24.74
N ARG A 375 -5.38 -1.66 -24.34
CA ARG A 375 -5.53 -0.42 -25.11
C ARG A 375 -5.14 0.77 -24.25
N GLY A 376 -4.86 1.91 -24.88
CA GLY A 376 -4.55 3.16 -24.17
C GLY A 376 -3.16 3.22 -23.53
N LEU A 377 -2.29 2.26 -23.84
CA LEU A 377 -0.96 2.17 -23.23
C LEU A 377 -0.08 3.35 -23.61
N GLU A 378 0.52 3.98 -22.61
CA GLU A 378 1.59 4.97 -22.78
C GLU A 378 2.95 4.38 -22.45
N SER A 379 3.01 3.47 -21.46
CA SER A 379 4.25 2.86 -21.01
C SER A 379 4.12 1.35 -20.77
N ILE A 380 5.10 0.59 -21.25
CA ILE A 380 5.21 -0.86 -21.04
C ILE A 380 6.53 -1.17 -20.34
N PHE A 381 6.48 -1.86 -19.21
CA PHE A 381 7.64 -2.29 -18.44
C PHE A 381 7.62 -3.82 -18.35
N ILE A 382 8.66 -4.48 -18.86
CA ILE A 382 8.85 -5.93 -18.69
C ILE A 382 10.00 -6.11 -17.72
N GLN A 383 9.71 -6.56 -16.49
CA GLN A 383 10.70 -6.69 -15.42
C GLN A 383 10.93 -8.16 -15.08
N ILE A 384 12.21 -8.55 -15.01
CA ILE A 384 12.63 -9.89 -14.58
C ILE A 384 13.08 -9.74 -13.14
N TYR A 385 12.28 -10.21 -12.21
CA TYR A 385 12.61 -10.09 -10.79
C TYR A 385 13.68 -11.14 -10.43
N ARG A 386 14.66 -10.73 -9.61
CA ARG A 386 15.79 -11.51 -9.03
C ARG A 386 17.07 -11.72 -9.84
N PHE A 387 17.18 -11.28 -11.09
CA PHE A 387 18.48 -11.22 -11.76
C PHE A 387 19.15 -9.85 -11.58
N LEU A 388 19.88 -9.69 -10.47
CA LEU A 388 20.99 -8.75 -10.43
C LEU A 388 22.12 -9.32 -11.29
N ALA A 389 22.73 -8.48 -12.12
CA ALA A 389 24.07 -8.69 -12.69
C ALA A 389 24.27 -9.44 -14.02
N ASN A 390 23.27 -9.57 -14.90
CA ASN A 390 23.63 -9.64 -16.33
C ASN A 390 22.63 -8.85 -17.16
N LYS A 391 23.01 -7.60 -17.51
CA LYS A 391 22.35 -6.83 -18.56
C LYS A 391 22.39 -7.68 -19.82
N SER A 392 21.32 -8.40 -20.11
CA SER A 392 21.32 -9.36 -21.21
C SER A 392 21.50 -8.60 -22.53
N ASN A 393 22.44 -9.04 -23.36
CA ASN A 393 22.62 -8.53 -24.72
C ASN A 393 21.37 -8.76 -25.61
N LEU A 394 20.39 -9.52 -25.12
CA LEU A 394 19.15 -9.88 -25.80
C LEU A 394 18.40 -8.66 -26.37
N VAL A 395 18.32 -7.56 -25.62
CA VAL A 395 17.54 -6.37 -26.03
C VAL A 395 18.17 -5.63 -27.21
N ARG A 396 19.48 -5.77 -27.44
CA ARG A 396 20.18 -4.94 -28.45
C ARG A 396 19.86 -5.31 -29.89
N ASN A 397 19.46 -6.56 -30.15
CA ASN A 397 19.35 -7.07 -31.52
C ASN A 397 17.91 -7.35 -31.98
N SER A 398 16.94 -7.33 -31.07
CA SER A 398 15.54 -7.58 -31.42
C SER A 398 14.86 -6.33 -31.94
N LYS A 399 14.06 -6.49 -33.00
CA LYS A 399 13.14 -5.46 -33.52
C LYS A 399 11.71 -5.96 -33.37
N LEU A 400 10.85 -5.11 -32.83
CA LEU A 400 9.44 -5.42 -32.59
C LEU A 400 8.59 -4.29 -33.18
N GLU A 401 7.56 -4.66 -33.92
CA GLU A 401 6.57 -3.72 -34.46
C GLU A 401 5.30 -3.78 -33.61
N ILE A 402 4.82 -2.62 -33.14
CA ILE A 402 3.62 -2.51 -32.30
C ILE A 402 2.62 -1.63 -33.03
N THR A 403 1.57 -2.23 -33.59
CA THR A 403 0.54 -1.51 -34.38
C THR A 403 -0.73 -1.22 -33.59
N THR A 404 -0.98 -1.92 -32.48
CA THR A 404 -2.26 -1.87 -31.74
C THR A 404 -2.34 -0.77 -30.67
N ASN A 405 -1.21 -0.17 -30.30
CA ASN A 405 -1.12 0.83 -29.24
C ASN A 405 -0.24 2.02 -29.70
N PRO A 406 -0.72 2.87 -30.60
CA PRO A 406 0.07 3.99 -31.15
C PRO A 406 0.43 5.06 -30.10
N THR A 407 -0.25 5.05 -28.96
CA THR A 407 -0.01 5.94 -27.82
C THR A 407 1.23 5.57 -27.02
N VAL A 408 1.83 4.40 -27.23
CA VAL A 408 3.02 3.97 -26.48
C VAL A 408 4.19 4.91 -26.77
N ARG A 409 4.77 5.45 -25.70
CA ARG A 409 5.91 6.37 -25.72
C ARG A 409 7.13 5.80 -25.01
N CYS A 410 6.94 4.79 -24.18
CA CYS A 410 8.01 4.22 -23.38
C CYS A 410 7.89 2.69 -23.33
N ILE A 411 8.98 2.00 -23.65
CA ILE A 411 9.11 0.56 -23.45
C ILE A 411 10.43 0.31 -22.73
N ILE A 412 10.36 -0.34 -21.58
CA ILE A 412 11.52 -0.71 -20.79
C ILE A 412 11.52 -2.22 -20.59
N VAL A 413 12.59 -2.88 -21.01
CA VAL A 413 12.80 -4.32 -20.81
C VAL A 413 14.01 -4.51 -19.90
N ASN A 414 13.78 -5.06 -18.72
CA ASN A 414 14.80 -5.31 -17.70
C ASN A 414 15.69 -4.08 -17.42
N GLY A 415 15.07 -2.91 -17.28
CA GLY A 415 15.75 -1.63 -17.05
C GLY A 415 16.42 -1.01 -18.28
N SER A 416 16.36 -1.64 -19.45
CA SER A 416 16.89 -1.08 -20.71
C SER A 416 15.77 -0.42 -21.51
N PHE A 417 15.98 0.83 -21.94
CA PHE A 417 15.06 1.54 -22.83
C PHE A 417 15.14 0.98 -24.24
N CYS A 418 13.99 0.68 -24.84
CA CYS A 418 13.89 0.36 -26.25
C CYS A 418 13.78 1.67 -27.06
N SER A 419 14.53 1.77 -28.16
CA SER A 419 14.34 2.89 -29.10
C SER A 419 13.03 2.69 -29.85
N LEU A 420 12.18 3.72 -29.85
CA LEU A 420 10.92 3.72 -30.60
C LEU A 420 11.14 4.51 -31.89
N ASN A 421 11.22 3.80 -33.01
CA ASN A 421 11.21 4.46 -34.31
C ASN A 421 9.75 4.66 -34.75
N LYS A 422 9.21 5.85 -34.53
CA LYS A 422 7.92 6.24 -35.07
C LYS A 422 8.13 6.63 -36.53
N ASN A 423 8.06 5.66 -37.44
CA ASN A 423 7.92 5.96 -38.86
C ASN A 423 6.53 6.59 -39.06
N HIS A 424 6.45 7.91 -38.87
CA HIS A 424 5.32 8.72 -39.27
C HIS A 424 5.29 8.74 -40.80
N ASN A 425 4.58 7.79 -41.42
CA ASN A 425 4.01 8.02 -42.73
C ASN A 425 2.56 8.44 -42.51
N PRO A 426 2.23 9.75 -42.55
CA PRO A 426 0.86 10.20 -42.64
C PRO A 426 0.40 9.95 -44.07
N ASN A 427 -0.32 8.86 -44.30
CA ASN A 427 -1.18 8.71 -45.47
C ASN A 427 -2.63 8.85 -45.01
#